data_AF-A0ABD3HW40-F1
#
_entry.id   AF-A0ABD3HW40-F1
#
_cell.length_a   1.000
_cell.length_b   1.000
_cell.length_c   1.000
_cell.angle_alpha   90.00
_cell.angle_beta   90.00
_cell.angle_gamma   90.00
#
_symmetry.space_group_name_H-M   'P 1'
#
loop_
_entity.id
_entity.type
_entity.pdbx_description
1 polymer ?
#
loop_
_entity_poly.entity_id
_entity_poly.type
_entity_poly.pdbx_seq_one_letter_code
_entity_poly.pdbx_strand_id
1 'polypeptide(L)'
;MVNYTNRVMTALESAMGHEIAWPDRQERAVNSAHFAGLGFPGCIGLVDGTLVKLSQRPRDDGETYFDRKSNYSMNVQVICDQNKRVIYFFAGMPSSCHDLICLRRSLSRVNPLRR
;
A
#
# COMPACT_ATOMS: atom_id res chain seq x y z
N MET A 1 12.33 -2.61 18.68
CA MET A 1 11.09 -2.38 17.88
C MET A 1 11.02 -0.97 17.29
N VAL A 2 11.42 0.08 18.03
CA VAL A 2 11.52 1.48 17.53
C VAL A 2 12.34 1.60 16.23
N ASN A 3 13.46 0.88 16.13
CA ASN A 3 14.27 0.87 14.91
C ASN A 3 13.57 0.27 13.68
N TYR A 4 12.59 -0.62 13.84
CA TYR A 4 11.92 -1.23 12.69
C TYR A 4 10.93 -0.26 12.04
N THR A 5 10.03 0.32 12.83
CA THR A 5 9.05 1.30 12.34
C THR A 5 9.74 2.48 11.68
N ASN A 6 10.76 3.06 12.33
CA ASN A 6 11.49 4.21 11.78
C ASN A 6 12.21 3.85 10.47
N ARG A 7 12.89 2.68 10.41
CA ARG A 7 13.55 2.25 9.18
C ARG A 7 12.58 2.03 8.03
N VAL A 8 11.40 1.46 8.30
CA VAL A 8 10.36 1.25 7.27
C VAL A 8 9.82 2.60 6.79
N MET A 9 9.49 3.52 7.72
CA MET A 9 8.98 4.84 7.35
C MET A 9 10.02 5.65 6.55
N THR A 10 11.27 5.68 7.00
CA THR A 10 12.36 6.35 6.27
C THR A 10 12.59 5.75 4.89
N ALA A 11 12.56 4.41 4.75
CA ALA A 11 12.70 3.76 3.46
C ALA A 11 11.54 4.12 2.51
N LEU A 12 10.29 4.06 2.99
CA LEU A 12 9.12 4.45 2.21
C LEU A 12 9.17 5.92 1.78
N GLU A 13 9.55 6.83 2.68
CA GLU A 13 9.73 8.24 2.37
C GLU A 13 10.82 8.47 1.32
N SER A 14 11.94 7.76 1.42
CA SER A 14 13.04 7.88 0.44
C SER A 14 12.71 7.32 -0.94
N ALA A 15 11.84 6.29 -1.02
CA ALA A 15 11.45 5.65 -2.27
C ALA A 15 10.31 6.39 -2.99
N MET A 16 9.52 7.19 -2.26
CA MET A 16 8.44 7.99 -2.83
C MET A 16 8.95 9.01 -3.86
N GLY A 17 8.35 9.03 -5.04
CA GLY A 17 8.62 10.03 -6.08
C GLY A 17 9.84 9.75 -6.96
N HIS A 18 10.68 8.78 -6.61
CA HIS A 18 11.82 8.35 -7.44
C HIS A 18 11.67 6.90 -7.93
N GLU A 19 11.42 5.96 -7.01
CA GLU A 19 11.32 4.52 -7.33
C GLU A 19 9.87 4.02 -7.36
N ILE A 20 9.01 4.59 -6.51
CA ILE A 20 7.59 4.25 -6.45
C ILE A 20 6.82 5.29 -7.26
N ALA A 21 6.50 4.93 -8.50
CA ALA A 21 5.73 5.73 -9.42
C ALA A 21 4.58 4.93 -10.03
N TRP A 22 3.46 5.62 -10.26
CA TRP A 22 2.34 5.04 -10.96
C TRP A 22 2.72 4.75 -12.42
N PRO A 23 2.40 3.56 -12.97
CA PRO A 23 2.88 3.17 -14.28
C PRO A 23 2.37 4.11 -15.36
N ASP A 24 3.20 4.37 -16.36
CA ASP A 24 2.83 5.13 -17.55
C ASP A 24 1.97 4.29 -18.52
N ARG A 25 1.64 4.84 -19.69
CA ARG A 25 0.82 4.14 -20.69
C ARG A 25 1.47 2.86 -21.19
N GLN A 26 2.78 2.87 -21.42
CA GLN A 26 3.51 1.73 -21.94
C GLN A 26 3.62 0.64 -20.87
N GLU A 27 3.97 1.02 -19.65
CA GLU A 27 4.03 0.11 -18.50
C GLU A 27 2.66 -0.51 -18.21
N ARG A 28 1.58 0.27 -18.25
CA ARG A 28 0.20 -0.26 -18.09
C ARG A 28 -0.15 -1.30 -19.16
N ALA A 29 0.27 -1.10 -20.41
CA ALA A 29 0.03 -2.06 -21.47
C ALA A 29 0.77 -3.38 -21.24
N VAL A 30 2.03 -3.30 -20.78
CA VAL A 30 2.83 -4.49 -20.40
C VAL A 30 2.19 -5.22 -19.22
N ASN A 31 1.83 -4.49 -18.16
CA ASN A 31 1.14 -5.04 -16.99
C ASN A 31 -0.16 -5.74 -17.40
N SER A 32 -1.00 -5.06 -18.19
CA SER A 32 -2.28 -5.61 -18.67
C SER A 32 -2.11 -6.86 -19.51
N ALA A 33 -1.11 -6.93 -20.38
CA ALA A 33 -0.85 -8.12 -21.19
C ALA A 33 -0.39 -9.30 -20.32
N HIS A 34 0.51 -9.05 -19.36
CA HIS A 34 1.00 -10.06 -18.43
C HIS A 34 -0.13 -10.65 -17.58
N PHE A 35 -0.92 -9.79 -16.93
CA PHE A 35 -2.00 -10.23 -16.06
C PHE A 35 -3.18 -10.84 -16.83
N ALA A 36 -3.41 -10.46 -18.08
CA ALA A 36 -4.37 -11.15 -18.95
C ALA A 36 -4.00 -12.62 -19.15
N GLY A 37 -2.70 -12.94 -19.31
CA GLY A 37 -2.21 -14.32 -19.37
C GLY A 37 -2.43 -15.14 -18.08
N LEU A 38 -2.69 -14.44 -16.97
CA LEU A 38 -3.01 -15.03 -15.65
C LEU A 38 -4.52 -15.05 -15.35
N GLY A 39 -5.37 -14.64 -16.29
CA GLY A 39 -6.82 -14.60 -16.14
C GLY A 39 -7.39 -13.29 -15.60
N PHE A 40 -6.58 -12.22 -15.54
CA PHE A 40 -6.99 -10.89 -15.07
C PHE A 40 -6.88 -9.85 -16.20
N PRO A 41 -7.75 -9.89 -17.23
CA PRO A 41 -7.68 -8.96 -18.35
C PRO A 41 -7.88 -7.50 -17.90
N GLY A 42 -7.04 -6.59 -18.40
CA GLY A 42 -7.08 -5.17 -18.06
C GLY A 42 -6.46 -4.81 -16.71
N CYS A 43 -5.96 -5.79 -15.95
CA CYS A 43 -5.30 -5.55 -14.67
C CYS A 43 -3.94 -4.89 -14.88
N ILE A 44 -3.67 -3.77 -14.20
CA ILE A 44 -2.40 -3.04 -14.31
C ILE A 44 -1.52 -3.17 -13.06
N GLY A 45 -1.98 -3.92 -12.06
CA GLY A 45 -1.26 -4.13 -10.81
C GLY A 45 -2.13 -4.85 -9.78
N LEU A 46 -1.48 -5.53 -8.85
CA LEU A 46 -2.14 -6.28 -7.77
C LEU A 46 -2.08 -5.48 -6.48
N VAL A 47 -3.21 -5.36 -5.79
CA VAL A 47 -3.33 -4.68 -4.50
C VAL A 47 -3.39 -5.68 -3.36
N ASP A 48 -2.63 -5.43 -2.30
CA ASP A 48 -2.71 -6.20 -1.05
C ASP A 48 -2.47 -5.30 0.18
N GLY A 49 -3.02 -5.70 1.33
CA GLY A 49 -2.89 -5.02 2.60
C GLY A 49 -1.85 -5.69 3.50
N THR A 50 -0.98 -4.90 4.13
CA THR A 50 -0.02 -5.39 5.13
C THR A 50 -0.05 -4.55 6.41
N LEU A 51 0.25 -5.19 7.53
CA LEU A 51 0.29 -4.54 8.84
C LEU A 51 1.74 -4.18 9.22
N VAL A 52 2.02 -2.88 9.32
CA VAL A 52 3.29 -2.37 9.85
C VAL A 52 3.15 -2.17 11.35
N LYS A 53 3.93 -2.93 12.13
CA LYS A 53 3.94 -2.79 13.59
C LYS A 53 4.46 -1.41 14.01
N LEU A 54 3.72 -0.77 14.89
CA LEU A 54 4.08 0.46 15.56
C LEU A 54 4.84 0.15 16.84
N SER A 55 5.87 0.94 17.12
CA SER A 55 6.67 0.77 18.33
C SER A 55 5.95 1.21 19.60
N GLN A 56 4.95 2.07 19.46
CA GLN A 56 4.15 2.63 20.54
C GLN A 56 2.69 2.71 20.09
N ARG A 57 1.80 2.72 21.08
CA ARG A 57 0.39 3.03 20.89
C ARG A 57 0.24 4.47 20.36
N PRO A 58 -0.52 4.69 19.26
CA PRO A 58 -0.86 6.05 18.84
C PRO A 58 -1.60 6.82 19.92
N ARG A 59 -1.26 8.11 20.07
CA ARG A 59 -1.89 9.00 21.05
C ARG A 59 -3.39 9.14 20.81
N ASP A 60 -3.75 9.32 19.54
CA ASP A 60 -5.14 9.48 19.10
C ASP A 60 -5.69 8.14 18.62
N ASP A 61 -6.89 7.77 19.08
CA ASP A 61 -7.61 6.55 18.70
C ASP A 61 -6.76 5.25 18.78
N GLY A 62 -5.79 5.15 19.69
CA GLY A 62 -4.82 4.06 19.72
C GLY A 62 -5.41 2.63 19.79
N GLU A 63 -6.61 2.48 20.33
CA GLU A 63 -7.35 1.20 20.32
C GLU A 63 -7.66 0.71 18.90
N THR A 64 -7.90 1.62 17.96
CA THR A 64 -8.23 1.28 16.56
C THR A 64 -7.04 0.70 15.80
N TYR A 65 -5.82 0.93 16.32
CA TYR A 65 -4.58 0.38 15.79
C TYR A 65 -4.19 -0.94 16.48
N PHE A 66 -4.92 -1.38 17.49
CA PHE A 66 -4.67 -2.66 18.13
C PHE A 66 -5.18 -3.81 17.25
N ASP A 67 -4.26 -4.65 16.77
CA ASP A 67 -4.55 -5.73 15.85
C ASP A 67 -4.93 -7.05 16.56
N ARG A 68 -5.44 -8.00 15.77
CA ARG A 68 -5.83 -9.35 16.26
C ARG A 68 -4.68 -10.16 16.85
N LYS A 69 -3.42 -9.73 16.65
CA LYS A 69 -2.21 -10.36 17.17
C LYS A 69 -1.70 -9.63 18.43
N SER A 70 -2.53 -8.77 19.02
CA SER A 70 -2.21 -7.98 20.21
C SER A 70 -1.01 -7.05 20.04
N ASN A 71 -0.82 -6.49 18.83
CA ASN A 71 0.16 -5.43 18.58
C ASN A 71 -0.55 -4.14 18.19
N TYR A 72 0.12 -3.00 18.38
CA TYR A 72 -0.25 -1.77 17.69
C TYR A 72 0.34 -1.81 16.28
N SER A 73 -0.51 -1.72 15.27
CA SER A 73 -0.13 -1.84 13.87
C SER A 73 -0.92 -0.86 13.01
N MET A 74 -0.31 -0.42 11.91
CA MET A 74 -0.94 0.40 10.89
C MET A 74 -1.15 -0.44 9.63
N ASN A 75 -2.31 -0.32 9.01
CA ASN A 75 -2.57 -0.92 7.70
C ASN A 75 -1.93 -0.06 6.60
N VAL A 76 -1.14 -0.72 5.76
CA VAL A 76 -0.52 -0.18 4.55
C VAL A 76 -0.98 -1.03 3.39
N GLN A 77 -1.68 -0.43 2.42
CA GLN A 77 -1.93 -1.11 1.15
C GLN A 77 -0.81 -0.83 0.18
N VAL A 78 -0.45 -1.82 -0.60
CA VAL A 78 0.60 -1.76 -1.61
C VAL A 78 0.03 -2.26 -2.93
N ILE A 79 0.42 -1.61 -4.03
CA ILE A 79 0.13 -2.07 -5.39
C ILE A 79 1.46 -2.43 -6.04
N CYS A 80 1.51 -3.62 -6.63
CA CYS A 80 2.69 -4.14 -7.31
C CYS A 80 2.44 -4.42 -8.80
N ASP A 81 3.48 -4.24 -9.63
CA ASP A 81 3.48 -4.60 -11.05
C ASP A 81 3.80 -6.09 -11.29
N GLN A 82 3.89 -6.52 -12.56
CA GLN A 82 4.26 -7.90 -12.89
C GLN A 82 5.66 -8.31 -12.39
N ASN A 83 6.55 -7.35 -12.20
CA ASN A 83 7.92 -7.57 -11.77
C ASN A 83 8.03 -7.57 -10.23
N LYS A 84 6.88 -7.55 -9.53
CA LYS A 84 6.78 -7.47 -8.07
C LYS A 84 7.38 -6.18 -7.50
N ARG A 85 7.47 -5.12 -8.31
CA ARG A 85 7.91 -3.79 -7.88
C ARG A 85 6.72 -3.04 -7.30
N VAL A 86 6.95 -2.34 -6.20
CA VAL A 86 5.94 -1.46 -5.60
C VAL A 86 5.78 -0.23 -6.48
N ILE A 87 4.60 -0.08 -7.08
CA ILE A 87 4.26 1.07 -7.95
C ILE A 87 3.38 2.10 -7.24
N TYR A 88 2.77 1.72 -6.12
CA TYR A 88 2.01 2.62 -5.27
C TYR A 88 1.84 2.02 -3.87
N PHE A 89 1.73 2.87 -2.87
CA PHE A 89 1.27 2.45 -1.55
C PHE A 89 0.38 3.51 -0.90
N PHE A 90 -0.43 3.07 0.04
CA PHE A 90 -1.28 3.93 0.85
C PHE A 90 -1.20 3.49 2.31
N ALA A 91 -0.58 4.34 3.14
CA ALA A 91 -0.38 4.12 4.56
C ALA A 91 -1.27 5.06 5.40
N GLY A 92 -1.38 4.78 6.70
CA GLY A 92 -2.07 5.64 7.67
C GLY A 92 -3.47 5.17 8.07
N MET A 93 -3.86 3.96 7.69
CA MET A 93 -5.14 3.38 8.08
C MET A 93 -5.00 2.58 9.39
N PRO A 94 -6.00 2.61 10.28
CA PRO A 94 -6.05 1.73 11.45
C PRO A 94 -5.99 0.25 11.05
N SER A 95 -5.34 -0.59 11.84
CA SER A 95 -5.25 -2.05 11.59
C SER A 95 -6.61 -2.76 11.62
N SER A 96 -7.60 -2.15 12.28
CA SER A 96 -8.99 -2.62 12.30
C SER A 96 -9.77 -2.33 11.00
N CYS A 97 -9.24 -1.50 10.10
CA CYS A 97 -9.92 -1.18 8.85
C CYS A 97 -9.84 -2.35 7.86
N HIS A 98 -11.00 -2.73 7.31
CA HIS A 98 -11.11 -3.69 6.23
C HIS A 98 -10.40 -3.17 4.96
N ASP A 99 -9.78 -4.08 4.21
CA ASP A 99 -9.01 -3.74 3.00
C ASP A 99 -9.86 -2.99 1.96
N LEU A 100 -11.16 -3.30 1.86
CA LEU A 100 -12.08 -2.56 0.99
C LEU A 100 -12.24 -1.09 1.40
N ILE A 101 -12.25 -0.79 2.70
CA ILE A 101 -12.33 0.58 3.23
C ILE A 101 -11.02 1.30 2.98
N CYS A 102 -9.90 0.62 3.21
CA CYS A 102 -8.58 1.13 2.89
C CYS A 102 -8.49 1.47 1.40
N LEU A 103 -8.95 0.59 0.50
CA LEU A 103 -8.94 0.78 -0.95
C LEU A 103 -9.82 1.96 -1.36
N ARG A 104 -11.04 2.04 -0.81
CA ARG A 104 -11.94 3.17 -1.09
C ARG A 104 -11.32 4.51 -0.67
N ARG A 105 -10.61 4.54 0.46
CA ARG A 105 -9.93 5.76 0.94
C ARG A 105 -8.70 6.11 0.10
N SER A 106 -7.92 5.12 -0.35
CA SER A 106 -6.77 5.37 -1.22
C SER A 106 -7.20 6.01 -2.54
N LEU A 107 -8.30 5.53 -3.13
CA LEU A 107 -8.91 6.09 -4.35
C LEU A 107 -9.48 7.51 -4.17
N SER A 108 -9.86 7.91 -2.95
CA SER A 108 -10.37 9.26 -2.68
C SER A 108 -9.28 10.31 -2.44
N ARG A 109 -8.08 9.90 -2.00
CA ARG A 109 -6.99 10.81 -1.64
C ARG A 109 -6.01 11.06 -2.78
N VAL A 110 -5.86 10.08 -3.66
CA VAL A 110 -5.04 10.19 -4.86
C VAL A 110 -5.96 9.83 -6.01
N ASN A 111 -6.00 10.67 -7.04
CA ASN A 111 -6.59 10.28 -8.32
C ASN A 111 -5.43 9.91 -9.27
N PRO A 112 -4.78 8.74 -9.09
CA PRO A 112 -3.72 8.28 -10.00
C PRO A 112 -4.31 7.85 -11.35
N LEU A 113 -5.64 7.71 -11.45
CA LEU A 113 -6.36 7.33 -12.67
C LEU A 113 -6.47 8.46 -13.71
N ARG A 114 -6.00 9.68 -13.38
CA ARG A 114 -6.09 10.87 -14.25
C ARG A 114 -4.79 11.25 -14.98
N ARG A 115 -3.71 10.49 -14.85
CA ARG A 115 -2.49 10.67 -15.67
C ARG A 115 -2.37 9.59 -16.73
#